data_AF-A0A0C7PRM9-F1
#
_entry.id   AF-A0A0C7PRM9-F1
#
_cell.length_a   1.000
_cell.length_b   1.000
_cell.length_c   1.000
_cell.angle_alpha   90.00
_cell.angle_beta   90.00
_cell.angle_gamma   90.00
#
_symmetry.space_group_name_H-M   'P 1'
#
loop_
_entity.id
_entity.type
_entity.pdbx_description
1 polymer ?
#
loop_
_entity_poly.entity_id
_entity_poly.type
_entity_poly.pdbx_seq_one_letter_code
_entity_poly.pdbx_strand_id
1 'polypeptide(L)'
;MESWNYLYIFLGLSCILGIFIRSKVTSYDKNILEKLELKYGDIDRKKAIKLEKFYDYLTSGTFLFMGIFIRNCVFAFRTTLLILIVNTIVYYLFRRIYIIVNN
;
A
#
# COMPACT_ATOMS: atom_id res chain seq x y z
N MET A 1 -19.80 -12.87 12.90
CA MET A 1 -18.58 -12.08 12.71
C MET A 1 -17.98 -11.90 14.08
N GLU A 2 -16.71 -12.20 14.18
CA GLU A 2 -16.04 -12.47 15.44
C GLU A 2 -15.01 -11.35 15.64
N SER A 3 -14.69 -10.91 16.86
CA SER A 3 -14.22 -9.53 17.12
C SER A 3 -13.03 -9.04 16.27
N TRP A 4 -12.14 -9.94 15.84
CA TRP A 4 -11.05 -9.63 14.90
C TRP A 4 -11.53 -9.22 13.50
N ASN A 5 -12.63 -9.77 12.97
CA ASN A 5 -13.20 -9.39 11.68
C ASN A 5 -13.51 -7.88 11.63
N TYR A 6 -14.12 -7.35 12.69
CA TYR A 6 -14.40 -5.92 12.84
C TYR A 6 -13.13 -5.08 12.92
N LEU A 7 -12.08 -5.56 13.61
CA LEU A 7 -10.78 -4.86 13.64
C LEU A 7 -10.13 -4.79 12.25
N TYR A 8 -10.16 -5.88 11.47
CA TYR A 8 -9.62 -5.89 10.11
C TYR A 8 -10.42 -4.97 9.15
N ILE A 9 -11.75 -4.93 9.26
CA ILE A 9 -12.60 -4.01 8.51
C ILE A 9 -12.31 -2.54 8.90
N PHE A 10 -12.20 -2.26 10.21
CA PHE A 10 -11.87 -0.93 10.72
C PHE A 10 -10.48 -0.45 10.28
N LEU A 11 -9.48 -1.33 10.29
CA LEU A 11 -8.13 -1.04 9.78
C LEU A 11 -8.16 -0.73 8.28
N GLY A 12 -8.87 -1.52 7.46
CA GLY A 12 -9.00 -1.24 6.03
C GLY A 12 -9.66 0.11 5.74
N LEU A 13 -10.73 0.45 6.48
CA LEU A 13 -11.40 1.75 6.37
C LEU A 13 -10.51 2.92 6.85
N SER A 14 -9.77 2.76 7.95
CA SER A 14 -8.88 3.80 8.46
C SER A 14 -7.71 4.06 7.51
N CYS A 15 -7.20 3.04 6.83
CA CYS A 15 -6.21 3.20 5.77
C CYS A 15 -6.77 4.00 4.58
N ILE A 16 -7.99 3.69 4.10
CA ILE A 16 -8.66 4.44 3.01
C ILE A 16 -8.83 5.92 3.37
N LEU A 17 -9.28 6.22 4.60
CA LEU A 17 -9.40 7.60 5.09
C LEU A 17 -8.02 8.27 5.18
N GLY A 18 -7.01 7.57 5.66
CA GLY A 18 -5.62 8.02 5.69
C GLY A 18 -5.10 8.40 4.29
N ILE A 19 -5.35 7.57 3.28
CA ILE A 19 -4.99 7.82 1.88
C ILE A 19 -5.73 9.06 1.34
N PHE A 20 -7.02 9.22 1.65
CA PHE A 20 -7.79 10.38 1.20
C PHE A 20 -7.28 11.68 1.82
N ILE A 21 -6.98 11.70 3.12
CA ILE A 21 -6.36 12.85 3.82
C ILE A 21 -4.99 13.15 3.20
N ARG A 22 -4.13 12.13 3.11
CA ARG A 22 -2.79 12.16 2.50
C ARG A 22 -2.81 12.73 1.07
N SER A 23 -3.80 12.37 0.25
CA SER A 23 -3.94 12.88 -1.12
C SER A 23 -4.22 14.39 -1.23
N LYS A 24 -4.68 15.03 -0.15
CA LYS A 24 -4.85 16.49 -0.07
C LYS A 24 -3.60 17.22 0.46
N VAL A 25 -2.61 16.48 0.96
CA VAL A 25 -1.38 17.02 1.56
C VAL A 25 -0.24 16.96 0.55
N THR A 26 -0.11 17.99 -0.30
CA THR A 26 0.90 18.07 -1.37
C THR A 26 2.35 18.00 -0.88
N SER A 27 2.63 18.34 0.38
CA SER A 27 3.95 18.17 0.99
C SER A 27 4.33 16.70 1.23
N TYR A 28 3.35 15.79 1.32
CA TYR A 28 3.60 14.36 1.49
C TYR A 28 4.10 13.72 0.19
N ASP A 29 3.37 13.93 -0.91
CA ASP A 29 3.77 13.47 -2.26
C ASP A 29 5.18 14.01 -2.61
N LYS A 30 5.49 15.29 -2.28
CA LYS A 30 6.83 15.87 -2.48
C LYS A 30 7.92 15.11 -1.69
N ASN A 31 7.70 14.84 -0.40
CA ASN A 31 8.70 14.21 0.48
C ASN A 31 9.10 12.80 0.01
N ILE A 32 8.14 12.02 -0.51
CA ILE A 32 8.44 10.70 -1.08
C ILE A 32 9.15 10.83 -2.43
N LEU A 33 8.72 11.77 -3.27
CA LEU A 33 9.32 12.04 -4.57
C LEU A 33 10.82 12.40 -4.44
N GLU A 34 11.14 13.26 -3.48
CA GLU A 34 12.50 13.66 -3.13
C GLU A 34 13.35 12.44 -2.69
N LYS A 35 12.78 11.55 -1.86
CA LYS A 35 13.42 10.27 -1.47
C LYS A 35 13.54 9.25 -2.61
N LEU A 36 12.69 9.33 -3.62
CA LEU A 36 12.78 8.50 -4.83
C LEU A 36 13.88 9.00 -5.76
N GLU A 37 13.94 10.32 -6.00
CA GLU A 37 14.96 10.98 -6.82
C GLU A 37 16.36 10.74 -6.24
N LEU A 38 16.53 10.91 -4.92
CA LEU A 38 17.76 10.60 -4.20
C LEU A 38 18.20 9.12 -4.27
N LYS A 39 17.31 8.18 -4.62
CA LYS A 39 17.61 6.75 -4.69
C LYS A 39 17.75 6.20 -6.11
N TYR A 40 17.03 6.77 -7.07
CA TYR A 40 16.93 6.22 -8.44
C TYR A 40 17.37 7.18 -9.54
N GLY A 41 17.69 8.45 -9.22
CA GLY A 41 18.04 9.46 -10.21
C GLY A 41 16.81 10.08 -10.86
N ASP A 42 16.77 10.15 -12.19
CA ASP A 42 15.61 10.66 -12.92
C ASP A 42 14.44 9.66 -12.89
N ILE A 43 13.24 10.18 -12.62
CA ILE A 43 12.04 9.38 -12.39
C ILE A 43 10.80 9.99 -13.02
N ASP A 44 9.90 9.14 -13.51
CA ASP A 44 8.57 9.60 -13.89
C ASP A 44 7.74 9.88 -12.62
N ARG A 45 7.75 11.16 -12.23
CA ARG A 45 7.04 11.69 -11.07
C ARG A 45 5.54 11.33 -11.04
N LYS A 46 4.90 11.21 -12.20
CA LYS A 46 3.47 10.85 -12.31
C LYS A 46 3.26 9.35 -12.15
N LYS A 47 4.11 8.50 -12.75
CA LYS A 47 4.09 7.04 -12.53
C LYS A 47 4.37 6.69 -11.08
N ALA A 48 5.33 7.35 -10.44
CA ALA A 48 5.68 7.15 -9.03
C ALA A 48 4.47 7.34 -8.10
N ILE A 49 3.85 8.52 -8.12
CA ILE A 49 2.70 8.86 -7.27
C ILE A 49 1.48 7.96 -7.58
N LYS A 50 1.28 7.58 -8.86
CA LYS A 50 0.22 6.64 -9.26
C LYS A 50 0.44 5.23 -8.72
N LEU A 51 1.68 4.73 -8.79
CA LEU A 51 2.05 3.40 -8.28
C LEU A 51 1.86 3.34 -6.76
N GLU A 52 2.33 4.36 -6.05
CA GLU A 52 2.25 4.41 -4.59
C GLU A 52 0.81 4.43 -4.08
N LYS A 53 -0.05 5.29 -4.67
CA LYS A 53 -1.49 5.32 -4.36
C LYS A 53 -2.19 3.99 -4.70
N PHE A 54 -1.77 3.29 -5.76
CA PHE A 54 -2.28 1.96 -6.07
C PHE A 54 -1.91 0.91 -5.00
N TYR A 55 -0.67 0.88 -4.52
CA TYR A 55 -0.25 -0.06 -3.46
C TYR A 55 -0.87 0.25 -2.10
N ASP A 56 -1.04 1.53 -1.75
CA ASP A 56 -1.79 2.00 -0.58
C ASP A 56 -3.24 1.46 -0.61
N TYR A 57 -3.95 1.62 -1.74
CA TYR A 57 -5.31 1.08 -1.91
C TYR A 57 -5.36 -0.46 -1.92
N LEU A 58 -4.41 -1.13 -2.58
CA LEU A 58 -4.34 -2.60 -2.63
C LEU A 58 -4.11 -3.21 -1.25
N THR A 59 -3.27 -2.57 -0.43
CA THR A 59 -3.04 -2.94 0.97
C THR A 59 -4.29 -2.72 1.82
N SER A 60 -4.97 -1.58 1.64
CA SER A 60 -6.22 -1.28 2.35
C SER A 60 -7.34 -2.27 2.01
N GLY A 61 -7.49 -2.60 0.72
CA GLY A 61 -8.44 -3.61 0.25
C GLY A 61 -8.13 -5.00 0.78
N THR A 62 -6.85 -5.37 0.88
CA THR A 62 -6.41 -6.65 1.48
C THR A 62 -6.95 -6.81 2.90
N PHE A 63 -6.86 -5.79 3.75
CA PHE A 63 -7.41 -5.83 5.11
C PHE A 63 -8.94 -5.96 5.14
N LEU A 64 -9.66 -5.25 4.25
CA LEU A 64 -11.12 -5.40 4.11
C LEU A 64 -11.51 -6.82 3.70
N PHE A 65 -10.87 -7.39 2.67
CA PHE A 65 -11.13 -8.75 2.22
C PHE A 65 -10.85 -9.78 3.32
N MET A 66 -9.77 -9.63 4.09
CA MET A 66 -9.49 -10.49 5.25
C MET A 66 -10.59 -10.42 6.30
N GLY A 67 -11.01 -9.22 6.68
CA GLY A 67 -12.05 -9.01 7.69
C GLY A 67 -13.45 -9.46 7.26
N ILE A 68 -13.74 -9.53 5.96
CA ILE A 68 -15.02 -10.02 5.42
C ILE A 68 -15.01 -11.54 5.22
N PHE A 69 -13.98 -12.09 4.55
CA PHE A 69 -13.98 -13.47 4.07
C PHE A 69 -13.32 -14.48 5.01
N ILE A 70 -12.39 -14.07 5.88
CA ILE A 70 -11.68 -15.02 6.76
C ILE A 70 -12.36 -15.08 8.14
N ARG A 71 -12.87 -16.27 8.48
CA ARG A 71 -13.49 -16.56 9.79
C ARG A 71 -12.49 -17.00 10.87
N ASN A 72 -11.39 -17.67 10.49
CA ASN A 72 -10.40 -18.18 11.44
C ASN A 72 -9.27 -17.17 11.68
N CYS A 73 -9.15 -16.64 12.90
CA CYS A 73 -8.14 -15.67 13.30
C CYS A 73 -6.68 -16.12 13.03
N VAL A 74 -6.35 -17.38 13.33
CA VAL A 74 -4.99 -17.93 13.17
C VAL A 74 -4.64 -18.05 11.69
N PHE A 75 -5.61 -18.41 10.85
CA PHE A 75 -5.43 -18.40 9.40
C PHE A 75 -5.27 -16.97 8.89
N ALA A 76 -6.16 -16.04 9.29
CA ALA A 76 -6.08 -14.63 8.90
C ALA A 76 -4.69 -14.05 9.20
N PHE A 77 -4.19 -14.18 10.43
CA PHE A 77 -2.88 -13.65 10.82
C PHE A 77 -1.72 -14.22 9.99
N ARG A 78 -1.71 -15.54 9.73
CA ARG A 78 -0.70 -16.19 8.86
C ARG A 78 -0.78 -15.67 7.42
N THR A 79 -1.98 -15.52 6.88
CA THR A 79 -2.20 -14.98 5.52
C THR A 79 -1.81 -13.50 5.43
N THR A 80 -2.10 -12.69 6.46
CA THR A 80 -1.66 -11.28 6.54
C THR A 80 -0.14 -11.17 6.50
N LEU A 81 0.58 -11.95 7.32
CA LEU A 81 2.04 -11.97 7.32
C LEU A 81 2.62 -12.34 5.95
N LEU A 82 2.10 -13.42 5.33
CA LEU A 82 2.58 -13.88 4.04
C LEU A 82 2.32 -12.86 2.92
N ILE A 83 1.13 -12.27 2.86
CA ILE A 83 0.79 -11.25 1.85
C ILE A 83 1.57 -9.96 2.08
N LEU A 84 1.86 -9.56 3.32
CA LEU A 84 2.66 -8.36 3.61
C LEU A 84 4.12 -8.55 3.14
N ILE A 85 4.70 -9.73 3.34
CA ILE A 85 6.04 -10.08 2.80
C ILE A 85 6.03 -10.06 1.27
N VAL A 86 5.07 -10.75 0.63
CA VAL A 86 4.96 -10.83 -0.83
C VAL A 86 4.74 -9.44 -1.44
N ASN A 87 3.78 -8.66 -0.94
CA ASN A 87 3.54 -7.29 -1.41
C ASN A 87 4.77 -6.39 -1.26
N THR A 88 5.56 -6.55 -0.19
CA THR A 88 6.80 -5.78 -0.01
C THR A 88 7.84 -6.11 -1.10
N ILE A 89 8.04 -7.40 -1.40
CA ILE A 89 8.97 -7.85 -2.44
C ILE A 89 8.50 -7.37 -3.82
N VAL A 90 7.23 -7.63 -4.15
CA VAL A 90 6.61 -7.24 -5.43
C VAL A 90 6.63 -5.72 -5.62
N TYR A 91 6.34 -4.95 -4.56
CA TYR A 91 6.49 -3.49 -4.57
C TYR A 91 7.91 -3.06 -4.92
N TYR A 92 8.95 -3.57 -4.25
CA TYR A 92 10.33 -3.17 -4.56
C TYR A 92 10.76 -3.52 -5.99
N LEU A 93 10.31 -4.67 -6.53
CA LEU A 93 10.60 -5.07 -7.91
C LEU A 93 9.89 -4.16 -8.94
N PHE A 94 8.56 -3.99 -8.83
CA PHE A 94 7.80 -3.14 -9.73
C PHE A 94 8.18 -1.65 -9.60
N ARG A 95 8.48 -1.17 -8.39
CA ARG A 95 8.93 0.21 -8.13
C ARG A 95 10.19 0.55 -8.91
N ARG A 96 11.14 -0.38 -9.04
CA ARG A 96 12.36 -0.16 -9.85
C ARG A 96 12.02 -0.07 -11.35
N ILE A 97 11.20 -0.98 -11.87
CA ILE A 97 10.91 -1.08 -13.31
C ILE A 97 9.97 0.04 -13.79
N TYR A 98 9.00 0.44 -12.98
CA TYR A 98 7.91 1.33 -13.39
C TYR A 98 8.18 2.83 -13.17
N ILE A 99 9.20 3.19 -12.37
CA ILE A 99 9.50 4.58 -11.99
C ILE A 99 10.72 5.14 -12.73
N ILE A 100 11.75 4.32 -12.97
CA ILE A 100 12.96 4.75 -13.69
C ILE A 100 12.59 5.20 -15.10
N VAL A 101 13.06 6.37 -15.52
CA VAL A 101 12.95 6.82 -16.91
C VAL A 101 13.99 6.06 -17.73
N ASN A 102 13.54 4.99 -18.38
CA ASN A 102 14.38 4.24 -19.31
C ASN A 102 14.45 5.00 -20.65
N ASN A 103 15.52 5.78 -20.82
CA ASN A 103 15.84 6.55 -22.01
C ASN A 103 16.83 5.79 -22.90
#